data_AF-A0A3B0PI12-F1
#
_entry.id   AF-A0A3B0PI12-F1
#
_cell.length_a   1.000
_cell.length_b   1.000
_cell.length_c   1.000
_cell.angle_alpha   90.00
_cell.angle_beta   90.00
_cell.angle_gamma   90.00
#
_symmetry.space_group_name_H-M   'P 1'
#
loop_
_entity.id
_entity.type
_entity.pdbx_description
1 polymer ?
#
loop_
_entity_poly.entity_id
_entity_poly.type
_entity_poly.pdbx_seq_one_letter_code
_entity_poly.pdbx_strand_id
1 'polypeptide(L)'
;MNVIATSTAFQQDHNGYTHQDPGILGHLADKRPELIREYLPADSNTLLAVMDKSLKERNVINLIVASKQPREQFYTIKEAKELVEKGYKVIDW
;
A
#
# COMPACT_ATOMS: atom_id res chain seq x y z
N MET A 1 -10.92 8.58 -4.52
CA MET A 1 -11.01 8.47 -3.05
C MET A 1 -9.77 7.74 -2.57
N ASN A 2 -9.12 8.22 -1.50
CA ASN A 2 -7.93 7.58 -0.93
C ASN A 2 -8.27 7.00 0.44
N VAL A 3 -8.06 5.70 0.63
CA VAL A 3 -8.26 4.99 1.90
C VAL A 3 -6.94 4.40 2.34
N ILE A 4 -6.52 4.71 3.57
CA ILE A 4 -5.28 4.17 4.15
C ILE A 4 -5.66 3.11 5.19
N ALA A 5 -5.30 1.86 4.91
CA ALA A 5 -5.40 0.76 5.87
C ALA A 5 -4.07 0.63 6.62
N THR A 6 -4.04 1.14 7.84
CA THR A 6 -2.89 1.05 8.76
C THR A 6 -3.27 0.37 10.06
N SER A 7 -2.32 0.15 10.97
CA SER A 7 -2.51 -0.78 12.10
C SER A 7 -2.94 -2.15 11.57
N THR A 8 -2.16 -2.67 10.62
CA THR A 8 -2.50 -3.89 9.89
C THR A 8 -2.58 -5.10 10.83
N ALA A 9 -3.07 -6.24 10.33
CA ALA A 9 -3.20 -7.46 11.13
C ALA A 9 -1.91 -7.88 11.86
N PHE A 10 -0.75 -7.51 11.33
CA PHE A 10 0.58 -7.78 11.92
C PHE A 10 1.10 -6.66 12.84
N GLN A 11 0.26 -5.69 13.21
CA GLN A 11 0.62 -4.49 13.98
C GLN A 11 -0.46 -4.09 15.02
N GLN A 12 -1.15 -5.10 15.56
CA GLN A 12 -2.26 -4.96 16.51
C GLN A 12 -1.88 -5.43 17.93
N ASP A 13 -0.74 -4.92 18.43
CA ASP A 13 -0.09 -5.38 19.67
C ASP A 13 -1.01 -5.39 20.90
N HIS A 14 -1.93 -4.43 21.01
CA HIS A 14 -2.81 -4.28 22.19
C HIS A 14 -4.23 -4.82 22.01
N ASN A 15 -4.61 -5.21 20.79
CA ASN A 15 -6.01 -5.50 20.46
C ASN A 15 -6.27 -6.96 20.06
N GLY A 16 -5.23 -7.68 19.60
CA GLY A 16 -5.32 -9.10 19.28
C GLY A 16 -6.28 -9.43 18.12
N TYR A 17 -6.87 -10.63 18.16
CA TYR A 17 -7.54 -11.27 17.02
C TYR A 17 -8.72 -10.49 16.44
N THR A 18 -9.49 -9.76 17.25
CA THR A 18 -10.67 -9.01 16.78
C THR A 18 -10.32 -7.86 15.83
N HIS A 19 -9.04 -7.51 15.70
CA HIS A 19 -8.53 -6.46 14.82
C HIS A 19 -7.69 -6.99 13.65
N GLN A 20 -7.74 -8.30 13.37
CA GLN A 20 -6.90 -8.98 12.38
C GLN A 20 -7.69 -9.48 11.16
N ASP A 21 -8.21 -8.55 10.36
CA ASP A 21 -8.85 -8.88 9.08
C ASP A 21 -8.29 -8.00 7.93
N PRO A 22 -7.38 -8.53 7.09
CA PRO A 22 -6.89 -7.83 5.90
C PRO A 22 -7.81 -7.96 4.67
N GLY A 23 -9.04 -8.47 4.82
CA GLY A 23 -9.94 -8.87 3.73
C GLY A 23 -10.43 -7.77 2.80
N ILE A 24 -10.20 -6.49 3.13
CA ILE A 24 -10.54 -5.37 2.25
C ILE A 24 -9.85 -5.45 0.87
N LEU A 25 -8.64 -6.05 0.81
CA LEU A 25 -7.95 -6.33 -0.46
C LEU A 25 -8.80 -7.25 -1.35
N GLY A 26 -9.24 -8.40 -0.82
CA GLY A 26 -10.11 -9.31 -1.57
C GLY A 26 -11.43 -8.66 -1.96
N HIS A 27 -12.04 -7.90 -1.05
CA HIS A 27 -13.29 -7.20 -1.31
C HIS A 27 -13.21 -6.21 -2.48
N LEU A 28 -12.11 -5.44 -2.59
CA LEU A 28 -11.93 -4.46 -3.66
C LEU A 28 -11.45 -5.11 -4.96
N ALA A 29 -10.66 -6.18 -4.90
CA ALA A 29 -10.22 -6.94 -6.07
C ALA A 29 -11.38 -7.50 -6.92
N ASP A 30 -12.54 -7.78 -6.30
CA ASP A 30 -13.76 -8.23 -7.00
C ASP A 30 -14.46 -7.11 -7.81
N LYS A 31 -14.01 -5.85 -7.69
CA LYS A 31 -14.63 -4.71 -8.37
C LYS A 31 -13.96 -4.46 -9.72
N ARG A 32 -14.53 -3.53 -10.50
CA ARG A 32 -14.01 -3.21 -11.85
C ARG A 32 -12.56 -2.68 -11.75
N PRO A 33 -11.57 -3.34 -12.37
CA PRO A 33 -10.16 -2.98 -12.23
C PRO A 33 -9.84 -1.57 -12.74
N GLU A 34 -10.64 -1.05 -13.68
CA GLU A 34 -10.48 0.35 -14.14
C GLU A 34 -10.62 1.37 -12.99
N LEU A 35 -11.41 1.05 -11.96
CA LEU A 35 -11.78 1.94 -10.85
C LEU A 35 -10.97 1.71 -9.57
N ILE A 36 -10.19 0.63 -9.45
CA ILE A 36 -9.50 0.24 -8.22
C ILE A 36 -7.98 0.29 -8.40
N ARG A 37 -7.28 0.84 -7.41
CA ARG A 37 -5.82 0.72 -7.26
C ARG A 37 -5.52 0.22 -5.85
N GLU A 38 -4.78 -0.87 -5.76
CA GLU A 38 -4.32 -1.42 -4.49
C GLU A 38 -2.80 -1.29 -4.42
N TYR A 39 -2.31 -0.61 -3.39
CA TYR A 39 -0.89 -0.36 -3.18
C TYR A 39 -0.45 -0.95 -1.85
N LEU A 40 0.61 -1.76 -1.87
CA LEU A 40 1.22 -2.40 -0.71
C LEU A 40 2.69 -1.92 -0.56
N PRO A 41 2.92 -0.64 -0.22
CA PRO A 41 4.27 -0.11 -0.06
C PRO A 41 5.03 -0.84 1.04
N ALA A 42 6.24 -1.32 0.72
CA ALA A 42 7.08 -2.05 1.67
C ALA A 42 7.80 -1.13 2.69
N ASP A 43 7.99 0.14 2.35
CA ASP A 43 8.72 1.12 3.16
C ASP A 43 8.22 2.56 2.96
N SER A 44 8.84 3.53 3.64
CA SER A 44 8.43 4.94 3.58
C SER A 44 8.65 5.56 2.21
N ASN A 45 9.72 5.21 1.50
CA ASN A 45 9.98 5.75 0.16
C ASN A 45 8.94 5.26 -0.85
N THR A 46 8.55 3.99 -0.78
CA THR A 46 7.48 3.43 -1.61
C THR A 46 6.14 4.04 -1.23
N LEU A 47 5.86 4.25 0.06
CA LEU A 47 4.64 4.94 0.50
C LEU A 47 4.57 6.37 -0.05
N LEU A 48 5.67 7.13 -0.01
CA LEU A 48 5.72 8.49 -0.57
C LEU A 48 5.48 8.49 -2.09
N ALA A 49 6.07 7.53 -2.81
CA ALA A 49 5.85 7.38 -4.25
C ALA A 49 4.38 7.01 -4.58
N VAL A 50 3.76 6.11 -3.80
CA VAL A 50 2.34 5.76 -3.92
C VAL A 50 1.47 7.00 -3.68
N MET A 51 1.74 7.76 -2.61
CA MET A 51 0.96 8.95 -2.27
C MET A 51 1.06 10.03 -3.35
N ASP A 52 2.24 10.26 -3.94
CA ASP A 52 2.40 11.19 -5.07
C ASP A 52 1.54 10.78 -6.27
N LYS A 53 1.48 9.49 -6.59
CA LYS A 53 0.64 8.95 -7.67
C LYS A 53 -0.85 9.04 -7.32
N SER A 54 -1.26 8.56 -6.15
CA SER A 54 -2.67 8.46 -5.74
C SER A 54 -3.37 9.82 -5.60
N LEU A 55 -2.61 10.89 -5.28
CA LEU A 55 -3.16 12.25 -5.20
C LEU A 55 -3.45 12.88 -6.57
N LYS A 56 -2.79 12.40 -7.63
CA LYS A 56 -2.98 12.86 -9.02
C LYS A 56 -4.07 12.07 -9.75
N GLU A 57 -4.32 10.84 -9.33
CA GLU A 57 -5.34 9.99 -9.93
C GLU A 57 -6.77 10.56 -9.73
N ARG A 58 -7.66 10.23 -10.66
CA ARG A 58 -9.05 10.69 -10.71
C ARG A 58 -9.96 9.50 -10.99
N ASN A 59 -11.18 9.55 -10.47
CA ASN A 59 -12.22 8.53 -10.71
C ASN A 59 -11.82 7.10 -10.32
N VAL A 60 -10.93 6.97 -9.34
CA VAL A 60 -10.52 5.69 -8.76
C VAL A 60 -10.64 5.68 -7.24
N ILE A 61 -10.71 4.48 -6.67
CA ILE A 61 -10.48 4.22 -5.25
C ILE A 61 -9.05 3.69 -5.11
N ASN A 62 -8.25 4.40 -4.33
CA ASN A 62 -6.90 3.99 -3.97
C ASN A 62 -6.94 3.40 -2.56
N LEU A 63 -6.72 2.09 -2.43
CA LEU A 63 -6.46 1.42 -1.17
C LEU A 63 -4.95 1.35 -0.95
N ILE A 64 -4.46 1.95 0.13
CA ILE A 64 -3.04 1.98 0.49
C ILE A 64 -2.86 1.26 1.82
N VAL A 65 -2.24 0.08 1.79
CA VAL A 65 -1.98 -0.72 2.99
C VAL A 65 -0.58 -0.39 3.51
N ALA A 66 -0.49 0.32 4.64
CA ALA A 66 0.77 0.90 5.11
C ALA A 66 1.09 0.54 6.57
N SER A 67 2.35 0.19 6.81
CA SER A 67 2.92 0.02 8.15
C SER A 67 2.90 1.34 8.93
N LYS A 68 2.64 1.26 10.24
CA LYS A 68 2.88 2.36 11.20
C LYS A 68 4.00 2.07 12.19
N GLN A 69 4.34 0.81 12.40
CA GLN A 69 5.38 0.43 13.34
C GLN A 69 6.78 0.63 12.73
N PRO A 70 7.82 0.80 13.56
CA PRO A 70 9.20 0.80 13.09
C PRO A 70 9.52 -0.46 12.29
N ARG A 71 10.04 -0.30 11.08
CA ARG A 71 10.44 -1.34 10.13
C ARG A 71 11.64 -0.87 9.32
N GLU A 72 12.41 -1.81 8.81
CA GLU A 72 13.51 -1.56 7.89
C GLU A 72 13.05 -0.77 6.66
N GLN A 73 13.99 -0.02 6.07
CA GLN A 73 13.79 0.70 4.82
C GLN A 73 14.60 -0.01 3.75
N PHE A 74 13.98 -0.28 2.60
CA PHE A 74 14.54 -1.17 1.58
C PHE A 74 14.98 -0.40 0.35
N TYR A 75 14.15 0.52 -0.13
CA TYR A 75 14.29 1.11 -1.45
C TYR A 75 14.75 2.55 -1.38
N THR A 76 15.64 2.92 -2.28
CA THR A 76 15.90 4.32 -2.60
C THR A 76 14.65 4.96 -3.21
N ILE A 77 14.55 6.29 -3.17
CA ILE A 77 13.44 7.03 -3.81
C ILE A 77 13.33 6.68 -5.31
N LYS A 78 14.45 6.42 -5.99
CA LYS A 78 14.45 6.07 -7.42
C LYS A 78 13.84 4.69 -7.67
N GLU A 79 14.24 3.68 -6.89
CA GLU A 79 13.65 2.34 -6.96
C GLU A 79 12.16 2.36 -6.60
N ALA A 80 11.79 3.10 -5.55
CA ALA A 80 10.42 3.25 -5.10
C ALA A 80 9.50 3.84 -6.20
N LYS A 81 9.96 4.89 -6.88
CA LYS A 81 9.22 5.46 -8.02
C LYS A 81 9.04 4.46 -9.16
N GLU A 82 10.07 3.68 -9.48
CA GLU A 82 9.99 2.66 -10.53
C GLU A 82 9.05 1.51 -10.14
N LEU A 83 9.11 1.04 -8.89
CA LEU A 83 8.20 0.04 -8.33
C LEU A 83 6.74 0.46 -8.45
N VAL A 84 6.42 1.69 -8.04
CA VAL A 84 5.06 2.24 -8.11
C VAL A 84 4.58 2.47 -9.54
N GLU A 85 5.50 2.77 -10.45
CA GLU A 85 5.14 2.97 -11.85
C GLU A 85 4.87 1.66 -12.58
N LYS A 86 5.73 0.65 -12.39
CA LYS A 86 5.61 -0.66 -13.04
C LYS A 86 4.65 -1.61 -12.31
N GLY A 87 4.34 -1.35 -11.04
CA GLY A 87 3.57 -2.23 -10.15
C GLY A 87 4.39 -3.38 -9.54
N TYR A 88 5.56 -3.71 -10.11
CA TYR A 88 6.51 -4.66 -9.57
C TYR A 88 7.91 -4.39 -10.16
N LYS A 89 8.96 -4.90 -9.49
CA LYS A 89 10.35 -4.83 -9.97
C LYS A 89 11.17 -5.95 -9.35
N VAL A 90 12.05 -6.58 -10.13
CA VAL A 90 13.13 -7.43 -9.60
C VAL A 90 14.26 -6.51 -9.15
N ILE A 91 14.72 -6.72 -7.93
CA ILE A 91 15.73 -5.90 -7.28
C ILE A 91 17.04 -6.68 -7.32
N ASP A 92 18.10 -6.04 -7.81
CA ASP A 92 19.35 -6.74 -8.13
C ASP A 92 20.22 -7.08 -6.91
N TRP A 93 19.89 -6.49 -5.75
CA TRP A 93 20.60 -6.69 -4.49
C TRP A 93 19.92 -7.72 -3.59
#